data_AF-A0A820BMH8-F1
#
_entry.id   AF-A0A820BMH8-F1
#
_cell.length_a   1.000
_cell.length_b   1.000
_cell.length_c   1.000
_cell.angle_alpha   90.00
_cell.angle_beta   90.00
_cell.angle_gamma   90.00
#
_symmetry.space_group_name_H-M   'P 1'
#
loop_
_entity.id
_entity.type
_entity.pdbx_description
1 polymer ?
#
loop_
_entity_poly.entity_id
_entity_poly.type
_entity_poly.pdbx_seq_one_letter_code
_entity_poly.pdbx_strand_id
1 'polypeptide(L)'
;RDYLVFIHTVFISISSVVIVITSFVYCGYFSCYRGLVSSIIAGASISSTMWFSIFQVVINDGRTDLRTLSIIWTVFVIIMIGAALLFMDWRFRLLNLPYGFVTNSEPNKESRKSVEIDDAAHVINMSWYRHIVNRVGVWQHLLSPIYIFVVLYLSVLLLPTVFLPVTWFPWVMYVTNENEDLSNRYTLIFNLSTIAALIICPCSGALLDFRAHRSNKQRLFNIALMQTITWCTSVAVCIVRMFNTTGCVIAVIILNCTARSLIVGGSQAVIASFFPSEYIGTLTGVLWTSAAIFSSIQYGLLPLVEAVDKSWRAWAIILALIVVMASHWIQMWYLFFTSKSTVMSNQVSIPFEKSEVNGRSEYYAYDNDVTQENPNRD
;
A
#
# COMPACT_ATOMS: atom_id res chain seq x y z
N ARG A 1 -27.06 25.87 -5.89
CA ARG A 1 -26.35 25.17 -4.78
C ARG A 1 -25.64 23.93 -5.33
N ASP A 2 -26.30 23.12 -6.15
CA ASP A 2 -25.76 21.85 -6.64
C ASP A 2 -24.54 22.00 -7.58
N TYR A 3 -24.54 23.01 -8.46
CA TYR A 3 -23.37 23.31 -9.31
C TYR A 3 -22.11 23.68 -8.50
N LEU A 4 -22.26 24.38 -7.38
CA LEU A 4 -21.13 24.74 -6.52
C LEU A 4 -20.57 23.52 -5.78
N VAL A 5 -21.45 22.61 -5.34
CA VAL A 5 -21.04 21.33 -4.74
C VAL A 5 -20.28 20.50 -5.76
N PHE A 6 -20.79 20.41 -7.00
CA PHE A 6 -20.10 19.70 -8.08
C PHE A 6 -18.70 20.23 -8.33
N ILE A 7 -18.55 21.55 -8.50
CA ILE A 7 -17.25 22.20 -8.70
C ILE A 7 -16.31 21.91 -7.53
N HIS A 8 -16.80 22.03 -6.29
CA HIS A 8 -16.01 21.75 -5.09
C HIS A 8 -15.52 20.29 -5.04
N THR A 9 -16.38 19.33 -5.38
CA THR A 9 -16.02 17.90 -5.43
C THR A 9 -14.98 17.60 -6.52
N VAL A 10 -15.04 18.29 -7.67
CA VAL A 10 -14.01 18.17 -8.72
C VAL A 10 -12.67 18.69 -8.23
N PHE A 11 -12.62 19.87 -7.58
CA PHE A 11 -11.37 20.40 -7.02
C PHE A 11 -10.78 19.50 -5.92
N ILE A 12 -11.61 18.93 -5.04
CA ILE A 12 -11.17 17.94 -4.05
C ILE A 12 -10.62 16.68 -4.73
N SER A 13 -11.23 16.26 -5.84
CA SER A 13 -10.76 15.09 -6.58
C SER A 13 -9.40 15.33 -7.22
N ILE A 14 -9.16 16.52 -7.79
CA ILE A 14 -7.86 16.92 -8.36
C ILE A 14 -6.77 17.01 -7.30
N SER A 15 -7.08 17.46 -6.08
CA SER A 15 -6.09 17.60 -5.00
C SER A 15 -5.47 16.27 -4.58
N SER A 16 -6.15 15.14 -4.81
CA SER A 16 -5.62 13.79 -4.54
C SER A 16 -4.33 13.47 -5.31
N VAL A 17 -4.09 14.12 -6.46
CA VAL A 17 -2.86 13.97 -7.24
C VAL A 17 -1.64 14.40 -6.42
N VAL A 18 -1.78 15.44 -5.60
CA VAL A 18 -0.71 15.94 -4.72
C VAL A 18 -0.29 14.86 -3.72
N ILE A 19 -1.25 14.11 -3.16
CA ILE A 19 -0.98 13.02 -2.21
C ILE A 19 -0.12 11.92 -2.85
N VAL A 20 -0.39 11.58 -4.12
CA VAL A 20 0.37 10.57 -4.86
C VAL A 20 1.80 11.05 -5.13
N ILE A 21 1.95 12.30 -5.56
CA ILE A 21 3.27 12.91 -5.82
C ILE A 21 4.09 12.97 -4.52
N THR A 22 3.49 13.41 -3.42
CA THR A 22 4.16 13.50 -2.12
C THR A 22 4.62 12.12 -1.63
N SER A 23 3.76 11.10 -1.76
CA SER A 23 4.10 9.73 -1.38
C SER A 23 5.30 9.18 -2.16
N PHE A 24 5.42 9.52 -3.45
CA PHE A 24 6.56 9.15 -4.30
C PHE A 24 7.87 9.75 -3.80
N VAL A 25 7.88 11.06 -3.53
CA VAL A 25 9.07 11.80 -3.09
C VAL A 25 9.64 11.21 -1.80
N TYR A 26 8.80 10.93 -0.80
CA TYR A 26 9.25 10.40 0.49
C TYR A 26 9.80 8.96 0.42
N CYS A 27 9.21 8.10 -0.42
CA CYS A 27 9.66 6.70 -0.56
C CYS A 27 11.02 6.57 -1.28
N GLY A 28 11.49 7.63 -1.94
CA GLY A 28 12.82 7.71 -2.54
C GLY A 28 13.93 7.95 -1.51
N TYR A 29 13.64 8.64 -0.39
CA TYR A 29 14.65 9.01 0.61
C TYR A 29 15.12 7.83 1.48
N PHE A 30 14.26 6.83 1.71
CA PHE A 30 14.52 5.75 2.68
C PHE A 30 14.55 4.38 2.01
N SER A 31 15.64 4.05 1.30
CA SER A 31 15.77 2.81 0.51
C SER A 31 15.61 1.51 1.33
N CYS A 32 15.97 1.49 2.62
CA CYS A 32 15.88 0.31 3.48
C CYS A 32 14.52 0.12 4.17
N TYR A 33 13.71 1.18 4.31
CA TYR A 33 12.44 1.17 5.07
C TYR A 33 11.27 1.69 4.22
N ARG A 34 11.32 1.39 2.92
CA ARG A 34 10.37 1.93 1.92
C ARG A 34 8.95 1.51 2.22
N GLY A 35 8.74 0.25 2.62
CA GLY A 35 7.43 -0.29 2.98
C GLY A 35 6.85 0.44 4.19
N LEU A 36 7.64 0.58 5.26
CA LEU A 36 7.25 1.31 6.47
C LEU A 36 6.93 2.79 6.22
N VAL A 37 7.79 3.53 5.52
CA VAL A 37 7.57 4.97 5.25
C VAL A 37 6.32 5.17 4.39
N SER A 38 6.15 4.34 3.35
CA SER A 38 4.97 4.40 2.50
C SER A 38 3.68 4.11 3.27
N SER A 39 3.71 3.13 4.17
CA SER A 39 2.53 2.78 4.97
C SER A 39 2.22 3.81 6.06
N ILE A 40 3.22 4.50 6.62
CA ILE A 40 2.99 5.65 7.52
C ILE A 40 2.21 6.76 6.80
N ILE A 41 2.63 7.12 5.59
CA ILE A 41 1.96 8.17 4.80
C ILE A 41 0.53 7.77 4.46
N ALA A 42 0.32 6.51 4.08
CA ALA A 42 -1.01 5.96 3.86
C ALA A 42 -1.90 6.02 5.11
N GLY A 43 -1.35 5.68 6.28
CA GLY A 43 -2.04 5.76 7.57
C GLY A 43 -2.43 7.20 7.93
N ALA A 44 -1.52 8.15 7.72
CA ALA A 44 -1.80 9.58 7.92
C ALA A 44 -2.95 10.04 7.00
N SER A 45 -2.93 9.65 5.72
CA SER A 45 -4.00 9.97 4.78
C SER A 45 -5.35 9.40 5.20
N ILE A 46 -5.43 8.16 5.69
CA ILE A 46 -6.68 7.57 6.19
C ILE A 46 -7.15 8.29 7.44
N SER A 47 -6.24 8.58 8.38
CA SER A 47 -6.60 9.21 9.66
C SER A 47 -7.16 10.62 9.51
N SER A 48 -6.84 11.31 8.41
CA SER A 48 -7.36 12.64 8.11
C SER A 48 -8.89 12.73 8.13
N THR A 49 -9.61 11.63 7.91
CA THR A 49 -11.08 11.61 7.96
C THR A 49 -11.65 11.89 9.36
N MET A 50 -10.85 11.75 10.42
CA MET A 50 -11.23 12.12 11.79
C MET A 50 -11.67 13.60 11.89
N TRP A 51 -11.05 14.48 11.10
CA TRP A 51 -11.41 15.91 11.11
C TRP A 51 -12.89 16.13 10.79
N PHE A 52 -13.47 15.32 9.91
CA PHE A 52 -14.91 15.40 9.63
C PHE A 52 -15.78 15.08 10.84
N SER A 53 -15.35 14.17 11.72
CA SER A 53 -16.11 13.85 12.95
C SER A 53 -16.02 14.99 13.96
N ILE A 54 -14.83 15.59 14.11
CA ILE A 54 -14.65 16.77 14.96
C ILE A 54 -15.58 17.89 14.47
N PHE A 55 -15.60 18.13 13.16
CA PHE A 55 -16.47 19.14 12.56
C PHE A 55 -17.95 18.83 12.74
N GLN A 56 -18.36 17.57 12.58
CA GLN A 56 -19.72 17.14 12.82
C GLN A 56 -20.16 17.43 14.27
N VAL A 57 -19.31 17.16 15.27
CA VAL A 57 -19.59 17.46 16.67
C VAL A 57 -19.74 18.97 16.90
N VAL A 58 -18.82 19.78 16.37
CA VAL A 58 -18.87 21.24 16.56
C VAL A 58 -20.11 21.87 15.90
N ILE A 59 -20.54 21.34 14.75
CA ILE A 59 -21.77 21.77 14.08
C ILE A 59 -23.01 21.35 14.88
N ASN A 60 -23.06 20.11 15.35
CA ASN A 60 -24.21 19.58 16.10
C ASN A 60 -24.42 20.29 17.46
N ASP A 61 -23.34 20.72 18.12
CA ASP A 61 -23.41 21.51 19.36
C ASP A 61 -23.88 22.96 19.15
N GLY A 62 -24.20 23.36 17.91
CA GLY A 62 -24.64 24.71 17.56
C GLY A 62 -23.56 25.78 17.74
N ARG A 63 -22.30 25.38 17.93
CA ARG A 63 -21.19 26.30 18.22
C ARG A 63 -20.70 27.04 16.98
N THR A 64 -20.84 26.43 15.79
CA THR A 64 -20.37 27.03 14.53
C THR A 64 -21.20 26.59 13.33
N ASP A 65 -21.31 27.47 12.33
CA ASP A 65 -21.86 27.14 11.02
C ASP A 65 -20.83 26.50 10.07
N LEU A 66 -21.33 25.76 9.07
CA LEU A 66 -20.53 25.17 7.99
C LEU A 66 -19.65 26.20 7.25
N ARG A 67 -20.12 27.45 7.14
CA ARG A 67 -19.38 28.54 6.50
C ARG A 67 -18.10 28.90 7.26
N THR A 68 -18.19 29.02 8.58
CA THR A 68 -17.04 29.31 9.46
C THR A 68 -16.02 28.19 9.38
N LEU A 69 -16.49 26.95 9.40
CA LEU A 69 -15.67 25.76 9.26
C LEU A 69 -14.91 25.71 7.92
N SER A 70 -15.58 26.06 6.82
CA SER A 70 -14.96 26.15 5.49
C SER A 70 -13.86 27.21 5.44
N ILE A 71 -14.03 28.34 6.14
CA ILE A 71 -13.01 29.39 6.23
C ILE A 71 -11.80 28.88 7.01
N ILE A 72 -12.03 28.27 8.18
CA ILE A 72 -10.97 27.68 9.00
C ILE A 72 -10.17 26.68 8.18
N TRP A 73 -10.84 25.77 7.46
CA TRP A 73 -10.19 24.79 6.60
C TRP A 73 -9.35 25.44 5.49
N THR A 74 -9.88 26.48 4.86
CA THR A 74 -9.15 27.23 3.82
C THR A 74 -7.88 27.88 4.38
N VAL A 75 -7.95 28.48 5.57
CA VAL A 75 -6.78 29.05 6.24
C VAL A 75 -5.74 27.98 6.57
N PHE A 76 -6.17 26.82 7.09
CA PHE A 76 -5.26 25.69 7.33
C PHE A 76 -4.57 25.22 6.05
N VAL A 77 -5.31 25.08 4.94
CA VAL A 77 -4.73 24.69 3.66
C VAL A 77 -3.72 25.73 3.17
N ILE A 78 -4.00 27.02 3.29
CA ILE A 78 -3.06 28.10 2.92
C ILE A 78 -1.79 28.02 3.79
N ILE A 79 -1.93 27.81 5.10
CA ILE A 79 -0.81 27.64 6.01
C ILE A 79 0.01 26.41 5.64
N MET A 80 -0.63 25.27 5.32
CA MET A 80 0.05 24.05 4.91
C MET A 80 0.80 24.22 3.60
N ILE A 81 0.20 24.90 2.61
CA ILE A 81 0.87 25.23 1.35
C ILE A 81 2.05 26.17 1.60
N GLY A 82 1.88 27.20 2.44
CA GLY A 82 2.94 28.12 2.81
C GLY A 82 4.10 27.41 3.50
N ALA A 83 3.81 26.56 4.48
CA ALA A 83 4.80 25.72 5.15
C ALA A 83 5.50 24.79 4.16
N ALA A 84 4.75 24.11 3.28
CA ALA A 84 5.33 23.26 2.24
C ALA A 84 6.27 24.06 1.34
N LEU A 85 5.90 25.27 0.89
CA LEU A 85 6.76 26.11 0.05
C LEU A 85 8.01 26.64 0.78
N LEU A 86 7.91 26.90 2.08
CA LEU A 86 9.03 27.38 2.90
C LEU A 86 10.02 26.27 3.27
N PHE A 87 9.51 25.10 3.66
CA PHE A 87 10.32 23.96 4.09
C PHE A 87 10.76 23.05 2.94
N MET A 88 10.15 23.18 1.76
CA MET A 88 10.62 22.47 0.58
C MET A 88 11.95 23.07 0.16
N ASP A 89 13.02 22.29 0.29
CA ASP A 89 14.35 22.71 -0.12
C ASP A 89 14.36 22.92 -1.65
N TRP A 90 14.40 24.19 -2.05
CA TRP A 90 14.31 24.63 -3.45
C TRP A 90 15.48 24.13 -4.31
N ARG A 91 16.55 23.60 -3.68
CA ARG A 91 17.66 22.95 -4.39
C ARG A 91 17.28 21.60 -5.01
N PHE A 92 16.20 20.98 -4.55
CA PHE A 92 15.72 19.69 -5.09
C PHE A 92 14.82 19.83 -6.34
N ARG A 93 14.46 21.05 -6.74
CA ARG A 93 13.37 21.33 -7.71
C ARG A 93 13.62 20.93 -9.17
N LEU A 94 14.82 20.46 -9.54
CA LEU A 94 15.15 20.17 -10.95
C LEU A 94 15.90 18.87 -11.24
N LEU A 95 16.40 18.13 -10.25
CA LEU A 95 17.24 16.95 -10.53
C LEU A 95 16.55 15.59 -10.41
N ASN A 96 15.33 15.53 -9.86
CA ASN A 96 14.75 14.27 -9.39
C ASN A 96 13.32 13.99 -9.90
N LEU A 97 12.96 14.54 -11.06
CA LEU A 97 11.97 13.90 -11.95
C LEU A 97 12.66 12.72 -12.65
N PRO A 98 11.94 11.63 -12.99
CA PRO A 98 12.55 10.31 -13.25
C PRO A 98 13.22 10.26 -14.63
N TYR A 99 14.41 10.84 -14.73
CA TYR A 99 15.41 10.51 -15.74
C TYR A 99 16.80 10.79 -15.13
N GLY A 100 17.30 9.83 -14.35
CA GLY A 100 18.69 9.79 -13.89
C GLY A 100 18.90 10.10 -12.41
N PHE A 101 18.64 9.12 -11.54
CA PHE A 101 19.10 9.19 -10.16
C PHE A 101 20.50 8.57 -10.01
N VAL A 102 21.49 9.45 -9.90
CA VAL A 102 22.77 9.18 -9.26
C VAL A 102 22.55 9.29 -7.75
N THR A 103 22.41 8.17 -7.06
CA THR A 103 22.58 8.14 -5.60
C THR A 103 24.08 8.09 -5.30
N ASN A 104 24.75 9.24 -5.39
CA ASN A 104 26.03 9.42 -4.70
C ASN A 104 25.73 9.59 -3.21
N SER A 105 25.41 8.49 -2.53
CA SER A 105 25.78 8.39 -1.12
C SER A 105 27.29 8.20 -1.12
N GLU A 106 28.05 9.28 -0.96
CA GLU A 106 29.48 9.16 -0.65
C GLU A 106 29.59 8.29 0.61
N PRO A 107 30.23 7.11 0.55
CA PRO A 107 30.50 6.35 1.75
C PRO A 107 31.47 7.19 2.58
N ASN A 108 31.03 7.51 3.80
CA ASN A 108 31.80 8.23 4.80
C ASN A 108 33.20 7.58 4.93
N LYS A 109 34.24 8.35 4.64
CA LYS A 109 35.61 7.87 4.36
C LYS A 109 36.36 7.25 5.56
N GLU A 110 35.74 7.09 6.71
CA GLU A 110 36.42 6.60 7.92
C GLU A 110 36.29 5.08 8.17
N SER A 111 35.51 4.32 7.39
CA SER A 111 35.41 2.86 7.55
C SER A 111 36.16 2.05 6.48
N ARG A 112 36.99 2.69 5.64
CA ARG A 112 37.87 2.00 4.68
C ARG A 112 39.11 1.45 5.39
N LYS A 113 39.06 0.20 5.86
CA LYS A 113 40.29 -0.63 5.92
C LYS A 113 40.13 -2.15 6.01
N SER A 114 38.94 -2.75 5.85
CA SER A 114 38.86 -4.23 5.95
C SER A 114 37.88 -4.97 5.01
N VAL A 115 37.28 -4.32 4.02
CA VAL A 115 36.41 -5.01 3.06
C VAL A 115 36.68 -4.48 1.66
N GLU A 116 37.72 -4.98 0.99
CA GLU A 116 38.10 -4.52 -0.36
C GLU A 116 38.28 -5.67 -1.36
N ILE A 117 37.70 -6.85 -1.11
CA ILE A 117 37.77 -7.99 -2.06
C ILE A 117 36.38 -8.42 -2.58
N ASP A 118 35.27 -8.07 -1.92
CA ASP A 118 33.91 -8.44 -2.38
C ASP A 118 33.17 -7.35 -3.20
N ASP A 119 33.64 -6.10 -3.17
CA ASP A 119 32.90 -4.96 -3.73
C ASP A 119 33.04 -4.79 -5.26
N ALA A 120 34.10 -5.32 -5.87
CA ALA A 120 34.31 -5.19 -7.32
C ALA A 120 33.28 -6.00 -8.12
N ALA A 121 32.89 -7.18 -7.64
CA ALA A 121 31.84 -8.01 -8.25
C ALA A 121 30.43 -7.40 -8.05
N HIS A 122 30.19 -6.72 -6.93
CA HIS A 122 28.90 -6.09 -6.64
C HIS A 122 28.67 -4.80 -7.45
N VAL A 123 29.71 -4.00 -7.69
CA VAL A 123 29.64 -2.76 -8.48
C VAL A 123 29.42 -3.06 -9.97
N ILE A 124 30.07 -4.10 -10.50
CA ILE A 124 29.88 -4.55 -11.90
C ILE A 124 28.47 -5.14 -12.10
N ASN A 125 27.95 -5.89 -11.13
CA ASN A 125 26.56 -6.38 -11.14
C ASN A 125 25.53 -5.24 -11.15
N MET A 126 25.81 -4.12 -10.45
CA MET A 126 24.88 -2.98 -10.38
C MET A 126 24.85 -2.15 -11.68
N SER A 127 25.97 -2.05 -12.40
CA SER A 127 26.08 -1.39 -13.70
C SER A 127 25.29 -2.12 -14.79
N TRP A 128 25.43 -3.45 -14.87
CA TRP A 128 24.69 -4.29 -15.80
C TRP A 128 23.18 -4.33 -15.51
N TYR A 129 22.79 -4.40 -14.22
CA TYR A 129 21.40 -4.33 -13.80
C TYR A 129 20.74 -3.00 -14.20
N ARG A 130 21.47 -1.88 -14.09
CA ARG A 130 21.04 -0.54 -14.52
C ARG A 130 20.79 -0.44 -16.04
N HIS A 131 21.57 -1.15 -16.84
CA HIS A 131 21.38 -1.19 -18.30
C HIS A 131 20.19 -2.05 -18.73
N ILE A 132 19.85 -3.10 -17.98
CA ILE A 132 18.67 -3.94 -18.24
C ILE A 132 17.39 -3.21 -17.83
N VAL A 133 17.37 -2.58 -16.64
CA VAL A 133 16.18 -1.84 -16.15
C VAL A 133 15.85 -0.66 -17.08
N ASN A 134 16.86 0.05 -17.61
CA ASN A 134 16.65 1.11 -18.60
C ASN A 134 16.11 0.63 -19.96
N ARG A 135 16.14 -0.68 -20.27
CA ARG A 135 15.53 -1.23 -21.50
C ARG A 135 14.09 -1.72 -21.28
N VAL A 136 13.68 -1.93 -20.04
CA VAL A 136 12.34 -2.44 -19.67
C VAL A 136 11.45 -1.23 -19.40
N GLY A 137 10.70 -0.80 -20.41
CA GLY A 137 9.76 0.32 -20.24
C GLY A 137 8.68 0.00 -19.19
N VAL A 138 8.14 1.06 -18.55
CA VAL A 138 7.04 1.01 -17.56
C VAL A 138 5.92 0.05 -17.96
N TRP A 139 5.59 0.03 -19.26
CA TRP A 139 4.56 -0.82 -19.84
C TRP A 139 4.76 -2.32 -19.62
N GLN A 140 6.00 -2.81 -19.57
CA GLN A 140 6.27 -4.22 -19.30
C GLN A 140 5.93 -4.60 -17.86
N HIS A 141 6.15 -3.68 -16.91
CA HIS A 141 5.75 -3.87 -15.52
C HIS A 141 4.24 -3.74 -15.32
N LEU A 142 3.60 -2.77 -16.01
CA LEU A 142 2.14 -2.59 -15.98
C LEU A 142 1.38 -3.77 -16.60
N LEU A 143 1.90 -4.34 -17.69
CA LEU A 143 1.29 -5.48 -18.38
C LEU A 143 1.75 -6.84 -17.82
N SER A 144 2.55 -6.83 -16.75
CA SER A 144 2.93 -8.06 -16.07
C SER A 144 1.68 -8.74 -15.50
N PRO A 145 1.41 -10.02 -15.81
CA PRO A 145 0.26 -10.73 -15.27
C PRO A 145 0.19 -10.62 -13.73
N ILE A 146 1.33 -10.72 -13.05
CA ILE A 146 1.42 -10.61 -11.58
C ILE A 146 0.88 -9.25 -11.10
N TYR A 147 1.27 -8.15 -11.76
CA TYR A 147 0.80 -6.83 -11.39
C TYR A 147 -0.71 -6.69 -11.61
N ILE A 148 -1.21 -7.12 -12.78
CA ILE A 148 -2.64 -7.07 -13.11
C ILE A 148 -3.46 -7.86 -12.08
N PHE A 149 -3.03 -9.07 -11.73
CA PHE A 149 -3.69 -9.87 -10.70
C PHE A 149 -3.66 -9.19 -9.34
N VAL A 150 -2.53 -8.59 -8.93
CA VAL A 150 -2.41 -7.89 -7.65
C VAL A 150 -3.35 -6.69 -7.60
N VAL A 151 -3.37 -5.89 -8.66
CA VAL A 151 -4.26 -4.72 -8.78
C VAL A 151 -5.72 -5.15 -8.73
N LEU A 152 -6.11 -6.15 -9.52
CA LEU A 152 -7.48 -6.64 -9.58
C LEU A 152 -7.92 -7.20 -8.22
N TYR A 153 -7.05 -8.00 -7.59
CA TYR A 153 -7.32 -8.58 -6.29
C TYR A 153 -7.48 -7.52 -5.19
N LEU A 154 -6.58 -6.54 -5.13
CA LEU A 154 -6.68 -5.44 -4.18
C LEU A 154 -7.92 -4.58 -4.42
N SER A 155 -8.30 -4.38 -5.69
CA SER A 155 -9.52 -3.66 -6.06
C SER A 155 -10.77 -4.39 -5.55
N VAL A 156 -10.81 -5.71 -5.68
CA VAL A 156 -11.88 -6.56 -5.15
C VAL A 156 -11.93 -6.52 -3.61
N LEU A 157 -10.78 -6.62 -2.94
CA LEU A 157 -10.73 -6.54 -1.47
C LEU A 157 -11.12 -5.15 -0.94
N LEU A 158 -10.85 -4.10 -1.70
CA LEU A 158 -11.20 -2.74 -1.31
C LEU A 158 -12.73 -2.54 -1.34
N LEU A 159 -13.43 -3.17 -2.28
CA LEU A 159 -14.87 -2.94 -2.53
C LEU A 159 -15.77 -3.05 -1.28
N PRO A 160 -15.68 -4.07 -0.41
CA PRO A 160 -16.45 -4.10 0.84
C PRO A 160 -16.18 -2.91 1.77
N THR A 161 -14.93 -2.44 1.84
CA THR A 161 -14.51 -1.37 2.75
C THR A 161 -14.92 0.03 2.28
N VAL A 162 -15.10 0.24 0.98
CA VAL A 162 -15.70 1.48 0.42
C VAL A 162 -17.22 1.40 0.35
N PHE A 163 -17.79 0.21 0.16
CA PHE A 163 -19.24 0.01 0.17
C PHE A 163 -19.87 0.23 1.56
N LEU A 164 -19.15 -0.14 2.63
CA LEU A 164 -19.65 0.01 4.00
C LEU A 164 -19.94 1.47 4.36
N PRO A 165 -19.04 2.47 4.20
CA PRO A 165 -19.34 3.88 4.47
C PRO A 165 -20.60 4.40 3.77
N VAL A 166 -20.83 4.00 2.52
CA VAL A 166 -21.99 4.49 1.75
C VAL A 166 -23.29 3.91 2.29
N THR A 167 -23.27 2.64 2.70
CA THR A 167 -24.44 1.95 3.28
C THR A 167 -24.48 2.02 4.81
N TRP A 168 -23.58 2.80 5.42
CA TRP A 168 -23.38 2.83 6.87
C TRP A 168 -24.61 3.34 7.59
N PHE A 169 -25.06 4.55 7.25
CA PHE A 169 -26.16 5.20 7.96
C PHE A 169 -27.48 4.41 7.85
N PRO A 170 -27.93 3.96 6.66
CA PRO A 170 -29.13 3.12 6.57
C PRO A 170 -29.01 1.80 7.34
N TRP A 171 -27.83 1.16 7.30
CA TRP A 171 -27.60 -0.10 8.01
C TRP A 171 -27.59 0.06 9.53
N VAL A 172 -26.93 1.10 10.05
CA VAL A 172 -26.92 1.36 11.50
C VAL A 172 -28.32 1.71 11.98
N MET A 173 -29.07 2.57 11.26
CA MET A 173 -30.46 2.89 11.59
C MET A 173 -31.34 1.63 11.65
N TYR A 174 -31.16 0.70 10.71
CA TYR A 174 -31.85 -0.58 10.74
C TYR A 174 -31.46 -1.43 11.96
N VAL A 175 -30.17 -1.54 12.28
CA VAL A 175 -29.65 -2.34 13.41
C VAL A 175 -29.96 -1.72 14.79
N THR A 176 -30.19 -0.41 14.85
CA THR A 176 -30.55 0.31 16.09
C THR A 176 -32.06 0.50 16.27
N ASN A 177 -32.90 -0.15 15.44
CA ASN A 177 -34.36 0.02 15.44
C ASN A 177 -34.75 1.51 15.35
N GLU A 178 -34.16 2.24 14.41
CA GLU A 178 -34.42 3.65 14.13
C GLU A 178 -34.07 4.63 15.28
N ASN A 179 -33.26 4.18 16.25
CA ASN A 179 -32.75 5.08 17.28
C ASN A 179 -31.63 5.98 16.72
N GLU A 180 -31.97 7.24 16.48
CA GLU A 180 -31.09 8.26 15.91
C GLU A 180 -29.90 8.61 16.82
N ASP A 181 -30.12 8.74 18.13
CA ASP A 181 -29.05 9.06 19.10
C ASP A 181 -27.96 7.98 19.10
N LEU A 182 -28.38 6.71 19.10
CA LEU A 182 -27.45 5.58 19.07
C LEU A 182 -26.73 5.49 17.72
N SER A 183 -27.42 5.74 16.61
CA SER A 183 -26.85 5.77 15.27
C SER A 183 -25.79 6.87 15.10
N ASN A 184 -26.07 8.07 15.62
CA ASN A 184 -25.13 9.18 15.65
C ASN A 184 -23.88 8.86 16.47
N ARG A 185 -24.04 8.23 17.64
CA ARG A 185 -22.90 7.75 18.46
C ARG A 185 -22.05 6.73 17.71
N TYR A 186 -22.65 5.74 17.06
CA TYR A 186 -21.89 4.76 16.28
C TYR A 186 -21.19 5.39 15.09
N THR A 187 -21.80 6.36 14.42
CA THR A 187 -21.19 7.09 13.31
C THR A 187 -20.00 7.92 13.77
N LEU A 188 -20.10 8.56 14.93
CA LEU A 188 -18.97 9.25 15.56
C LEU A 188 -17.84 8.28 15.86
N ILE A 189 -18.13 7.14 16.48
CA ILE A 189 -17.13 6.10 16.79
C ILE A 189 -16.49 5.56 15.51
N PHE A 190 -17.28 5.31 14.47
CA PHE A 190 -16.80 4.86 13.17
C PHE A 190 -15.78 5.84 12.58
N ASN A 191 -16.10 7.14 12.59
CA ASN A 191 -15.18 8.13 12.05
C ASN A 191 -13.95 8.34 12.94
N LEU A 192 -14.07 8.26 14.28
CA LEU A 192 -12.92 8.31 15.19
C LEU A 192 -12.02 7.08 15.07
N SER A 193 -12.57 5.91 14.73
CA SER A 193 -11.79 4.68 14.58
C SER A 193 -10.67 4.80 13.55
N THR A 194 -10.80 5.71 12.56
CA THR A 194 -9.78 5.92 11.51
C THR A 194 -8.45 6.43 12.07
N ILE A 195 -8.41 6.94 13.29
CA ILE A 195 -7.15 7.27 14.00
C ILE A 195 -6.28 6.02 14.15
N ALA A 196 -6.87 4.84 14.37
CA ALA A 196 -6.14 3.60 14.52
C ALA A 196 -5.31 3.26 13.26
N ALA A 197 -5.64 3.82 12.10
CA ALA A 197 -4.85 3.68 10.88
C ALA A 197 -3.41 4.21 11.03
N LEU A 198 -3.17 5.18 11.93
CA LEU A 198 -1.83 5.68 12.26
C LEU A 198 -0.93 4.61 12.89
N ILE A 199 -1.51 3.57 13.48
CA ILE A 199 -0.78 2.47 14.12
C ILE A 199 -0.80 1.23 13.23
N ILE A 200 -1.98 0.89 12.68
CA ILE A 200 -2.17 -0.33 11.89
C ILE A 200 -1.38 -0.29 10.57
N CYS A 201 -1.36 0.86 9.87
CA CYS A 201 -0.64 0.95 8.60
C CYS A 201 0.89 0.78 8.78
N PRO A 202 1.56 1.47 9.74
CA PRO A 202 2.97 1.20 10.03
C PRO A 202 3.26 -0.26 10.40
N CYS A 203 2.41 -0.90 11.20
CA CYS A 203 2.58 -2.32 11.55
C CYS A 203 2.58 -3.22 10.31
N SER A 204 1.71 -2.93 9.33
CA SER A 204 1.68 -3.70 8.07
C SER A 204 2.95 -3.53 7.22
N GLY A 205 3.52 -2.31 7.19
CA GLY A 205 4.80 -2.04 6.53
C GLY A 205 5.97 -2.70 7.25
N ALA A 206 5.99 -2.62 8.58
CA ALA A 206 7.00 -3.27 9.41
C ALA A 206 6.99 -4.80 9.25
N LEU A 207 5.81 -5.41 9.16
CA LEU A 207 5.66 -6.84 8.92
C LEU A 207 6.24 -7.27 7.57
N LEU A 208 6.09 -6.44 6.53
CA LEU A 208 6.65 -6.69 5.21
C LEU A 208 8.17 -6.54 5.20
N ASP A 209 8.68 -5.49 5.84
CA ASP A 209 10.11 -5.20 5.94
C ASP A 209 10.85 -6.15 6.92
N PHE A 210 10.12 -6.88 7.77
CA PHE A 210 10.69 -7.77 8.78
C PHE A 210 11.55 -8.88 8.16
N ARG A 211 12.87 -8.76 8.30
CA ARG A 211 13.87 -9.70 7.73
C ARG A 211 13.79 -9.85 6.20
N ALA A 212 13.16 -8.91 5.50
CA ALA A 212 13.06 -8.95 4.04
C ALA A 212 14.43 -8.96 3.33
N HIS A 213 15.44 -8.32 3.95
CA HIS A 213 16.82 -8.25 3.46
C HIS A 213 17.59 -9.58 3.58
N ARG A 214 17.12 -10.56 4.37
CA ARG A 214 17.85 -11.81 4.60
C ARG A 214 17.63 -12.86 3.52
N SER A 215 16.46 -12.87 2.88
CA SER A 215 16.13 -13.87 1.86
C SER A 215 14.91 -13.48 1.02
N ASN A 216 14.98 -13.72 -0.30
CA ASN A 216 13.83 -13.62 -1.19
C ASN A 216 12.67 -14.54 -0.77
N LYS A 217 12.96 -15.71 -0.18
CA LYS A 217 11.93 -16.63 0.34
C LYS A 217 11.16 -15.99 1.50
N GLN A 218 11.87 -15.34 2.43
CA GLN A 218 11.26 -14.66 3.58
C GLN A 218 10.40 -13.49 3.13
N ARG A 219 10.88 -12.72 2.15
CA ARG A 219 10.14 -11.59 1.59
C ARG A 219 8.83 -12.02 0.93
N LEU A 220 8.84 -13.08 0.13
CA LEU A 220 7.61 -13.64 -0.46
C LEU A 220 6.67 -14.19 0.61
N PHE A 221 7.20 -14.82 1.66
CA PHE A 221 6.41 -15.31 2.79
C PHE A 221 5.73 -14.16 3.54
N ASN A 222 6.44 -13.08 3.86
CA ASN A 222 5.86 -11.91 4.54
C ASN A 222 4.72 -11.29 3.72
N ILE A 223 4.89 -11.22 2.39
CA ILE A 223 3.85 -10.72 1.47
C ILE A 223 2.63 -11.63 1.49
N ALA A 224 2.83 -12.94 1.33
CA ALA A 224 1.73 -13.91 1.37
C ALA A 224 1.00 -13.85 2.71
N LEU A 225 1.73 -13.76 3.83
CA LEU A 225 1.18 -13.66 5.17
C LEU A 225 0.36 -12.37 5.34
N MET A 226 0.91 -11.21 4.98
CA MET A 226 0.20 -9.94 5.05
C MET A 226 -1.07 -9.96 4.20
N GLN A 227 -0.99 -10.51 2.99
CA GLN A 227 -2.14 -10.59 2.12
C GLN A 227 -3.20 -11.59 2.63
N THR A 228 -2.77 -12.65 3.33
CA THR A 228 -3.67 -13.59 4.02
C THR A 228 -4.43 -12.90 5.14
N ILE A 229 -3.71 -12.14 5.98
CA ILE A 229 -4.34 -11.37 7.07
C ILE A 229 -5.35 -10.39 6.48
N THR A 230 -4.98 -9.65 5.44
CA THR A 230 -5.85 -8.68 4.77
C THR A 230 -7.12 -9.33 4.22
N TRP A 231 -6.99 -10.49 3.57
CA TRP A 231 -8.12 -11.28 3.08
C TRP A 231 -9.04 -11.73 4.22
N CYS A 232 -8.47 -12.39 5.25
CA CYS A 232 -9.21 -12.89 6.40
C CYS A 232 -9.98 -11.76 7.09
N THR A 233 -9.36 -10.61 7.31
CA THR A 233 -10.02 -9.46 7.95
C THR A 233 -11.14 -8.90 7.08
N SER A 234 -10.95 -8.81 5.76
CA SER A 234 -11.98 -8.33 4.84
C SER A 234 -13.19 -9.27 4.75
N VAL A 235 -12.94 -10.58 4.73
CA VAL A 235 -14.00 -11.60 4.79
C VAL A 235 -14.71 -11.56 6.15
N ALA A 236 -13.97 -11.39 7.25
CA ALA A 236 -14.55 -11.24 8.58
C ALA A 236 -15.48 -10.02 8.68
N VAL A 237 -15.13 -8.88 8.08
CA VAL A 237 -16.05 -7.72 7.99
C VAL A 237 -17.37 -8.12 7.33
N CYS A 238 -17.30 -8.82 6.20
CA CYS A 238 -18.49 -9.25 5.46
C CYS A 238 -19.35 -10.20 6.28
N ILE A 239 -18.76 -11.22 6.90
CA ILE A 239 -19.46 -12.21 7.74
C ILE A 239 -20.10 -11.54 8.96
N VAL A 240 -19.34 -10.73 9.71
CA VAL A 240 -19.84 -10.10 10.94
C VAL A 240 -20.99 -9.14 10.61
N ARG A 241 -20.90 -8.43 9.48
CA ARG A 241 -21.97 -7.54 9.01
C ARG A 241 -23.29 -8.28 8.76
N MET A 242 -23.26 -9.56 8.36
CA MET A 242 -24.49 -10.33 8.08
C MET A 242 -25.31 -10.59 9.35
N PHE A 243 -24.70 -10.66 10.54
CA PHE A 243 -25.44 -10.96 11.76
C PHE A 243 -26.45 -9.86 12.16
N ASN A 244 -26.35 -8.64 11.60
CA ASN A 244 -27.32 -7.54 11.79
C ASN A 244 -27.74 -7.29 13.26
N THR A 245 -26.84 -7.54 14.23
CA THR A 245 -27.09 -7.28 15.66
C THR A 245 -26.32 -6.05 16.13
N THR A 246 -26.89 -5.33 17.09
CA THR A 246 -26.30 -4.12 17.68
C THR A 246 -24.94 -4.38 18.33
N GLY A 247 -24.76 -5.55 18.94
CA GLY A 247 -23.48 -5.98 19.53
C GLY A 247 -22.35 -6.16 18.51
N CYS A 248 -22.69 -6.51 17.26
CA CYS A 248 -21.71 -6.69 16.18
C CYS A 248 -21.24 -5.37 15.56
N VAL A 249 -21.93 -4.23 15.79
CA VAL A 249 -21.58 -2.93 15.18
C VAL A 249 -20.15 -2.52 15.51
N ILE A 250 -19.74 -2.60 16.78
CA ILE A 250 -18.37 -2.25 17.19
C ILE A 250 -17.34 -3.18 16.54
N ALA A 251 -17.63 -4.48 16.44
CA ALA A 251 -16.76 -5.43 15.77
C ALA A 251 -16.61 -5.09 14.27
N VAL A 252 -17.70 -4.72 13.58
CA VAL A 252 -17.65 -4.24 12.19
C VAL A 252 -16.78 -2.98 12.06
N ILE A 253 -16.90 -2.02 12.98
CA ILE A 253 -16.07 -0.80 12.97
C ILE A 253 -14.59 -1.14 13.06
N ILE A 254 -14.20 -1.95 14.05
CA ILE A 254 -12.80 -2.34 14.28
C ILE A 254 -12.26 -3.14 13.09
N LEU A 255 -13.01 -4.15 12.64
CA LEU A 255 -12.62 -4.99 11.51
C LEU A 255 -12.52 -4.18 10.22
N ASN A 256 -13.45 -3.26 9.96
CA ASN A 256 -13.41 -2.43 8.76
C ASN A 256 -12.25 -1.45 8.77
N CYS A 257 -12.00 -0.79 9.91
CA CYS A 257 -10.84 0.08 10.06
C CYS A 257 -9.53 -0.69 9.83
N THR A 258 -9.45 -1.91 10.39
CA THR A 258 -8.28 -2.78 10.22
C THR A 258 -8.14 -3.23 8.77
N ALA A 259 -9.20 -3.78 8.16
CA ALA A 259 -9.21 -4.22 6.76
C ALA A 259 -8.76 -3.09 5.83
N ARG A 260 -9.38 -1.91 5.94
CA ARG A 260 -9.05 -0.75 5.11
C ARG A 260 -7.59 -0.33 5.30
N SER A 261 -7.11 -0.27 6.55
CA SER A 261 -5.71 0.10 6.85
C SER A 261 -4.73 -0.91 6.27
N LEU A 262 -5.02 -2.21 6.38
CA LEU A 262 -4.20 -3.29 5.82
C LEU A 262 -4.19 -3.26 4.28
N ILE A 263 -5.34 -3.00 3.63
CA ILE A 263 -5.42 -2.91 2.17
C ILE A 263 -4.60 -1.72 1.67
N VAL A 264 -4.78 -0.53 2.24
CA VAL A 264 -4.06 0.67 1.78
C VAL A 264 -2.57 0.60 2.14
N GLY A 265 -2.21 0.32 3.40
CA GLY A 265 -0.81 0.23 3.82
C GLY A 265 -0.08 -0.96 3.20
N GLY A 266 -0.74 -2.12 3.14
CA GLY A 266 -0.19 -3.34 2.56
C GLY A 266 0.01 -3.25 1.06
N SER A 267 -0.96 -2.72 0.31
CA SER A 267 -0.82 -2.57 -1.15
C SER A 267 0.35 -1.67 -1.53
N GLN A 268 0.51 -0.55 -0.82
CA GLN A 268 1.63 0.37 -1.02
C GLN A 268 2.97 -0.32 -0.76
N ALA A 269 3.09 -1.04 0.35
CA ALA A 269 4.32 -1.74 0.71
C ALA A 269 4.62 -2.94 -0.21
N VAL A 270 3.59 -3.63 -0.73
CA VAL A 270 3.72 -4.71 -1.72
C VAL A 270 4.26 -4.16 -3.04
N ILE A 271 3.71 -3.06 -3.56
CA ILE A 271 4.22 -2.41 -4.78
C ILE A 271 5.66 -1.92 -4.56
N ALA A 272 5.92 -1.27 -3.42
CA ALA A 272 7.25 -0.76 -3.09
C ALA A 272 8.30 -1.88 -2.94
N SER A 273 7.86 -3.07 -2.58
CA SER A 273 8.69 -4.26 -2.56
C SER A 273 8.94 -4.75 -3.98
N PHE A 274 7.90 -5.15 -4.73
CA PHE A 274 8.03 -5.88 -6.00
C PHE A 274 8.66 -5.08 -7.14
N PHE A 275 8.47 -3.76 -7.17
CA PHE A 275 8.80 -2.96 -8.34
C PHE A 275 9.96 -1.99 -8.08
N PRO A 276 10.74 -1.64 -9.13
CA PRO A 276 11.83 -0.70 -9.02
C PRO A 276 11.36 0.66 -8.49
N SER A 277 12.23 1.35 -7.75
CA SER A 277 11.94 2.68 -7.17
C SER A 277 11.42 3.69 -8.18
N GLU A 278 11.94 3.61 -9.41
CA GLU A 278 11.68 4.53 -10.51
C GLU A 278 10.22 4.51 -10.96
N TYR A 279 9.52 3.38 -10.85
CA TYR A 279 8.16 3.20 -11.38
C TYR A 279 7.08 3.07 -10.31
N ILE A 280 7.43 3.07 -9.02
CA ILE A 280 6.47 2.91 -7.92
C ILE A 280 5.38 3.98 -7.97
N GLY A 281 5.71 5.23 -8.27
CA GLY A 281 4.70 6.30 -8.34
C GLY A 281 3.63 6.02 -9.39
N THR A 282 4.06 5.65 -10.60
CA THR A 282 3.16 5.31 -11.71
C THR A 282 2.35 4.05 -11.41
N LEU A 283 2.99 3.00 -10.88
CA LEU A 283 2.33 1.74 -10.53
C LEU A 283 1.33 1.91 -9.37
N THR A 284 1.65 2.71 -8.37
CA THR A 284 0.73 3.07 -7.30
C THR A 284 -0.44 3.89 -7.84
N GLY A 285 -0.18 4.86 -8.73
CA GLY A 285 -1.23 5.65 -9.38
C GLY A 285 -2.21 4.75 -10.15
N VAL A 286 -1.70 3.87 -11.02
CA VAL A 286 -2.53 2.94 -11.80
C VAL A 286 -3.30 1.98 -10.89
N LEU A 287 -2.71 1.49 -9.79
CA LEU A 287 -3.41 0.69 -8.79
C LEU A 287 -4.63 1.44 -8.26
N TRP A 288 -4.45 2.68 -7.78
CA TRP A 288 -5.53 3.45 -7.17
C TRP A 288 -6.60 3.89 -8.19
N THR A 289 -6.20 4.24 -9.42
CA THR A 289 -7.15 4.51 -10.50
C THR A 289 -7.98 3.29 -10.83
N SER A 290 -7.36 2.11 -10.93
CA SER A 290 -8.07 0.85 -11.15
C SER A 290 -9.02 0.55 -10.00
N ALA A 291 -8.54 0.68 -8.76
CA ALA A 291 -9.35 0.48 -7.57
C ALA A 291 -10.55 1.43 -7.51
N ALA A 292 -10.40 2.69 -7.95
CA ALA A 292 -11.50 3.65 -8.05
C ALA A 292 -12.55 3.27 -9.11
N ILE A 293 -12.10 2.80 -10.29
CA ILE A 293 -13.00 2.30 -11.34
C ILE A 293 -13.80 1.10 -10.82
N PHE A 294 -13.13 0.12 -10.21
CA PHE A 294 -13.79 -1.03 -9.61
C PHE A 294 -14.73 -0.63 -8.46
N SER A 295 -14.32 0.33 -7.63
CA SER A 295 -15.16 0.84 -6.54
C SER A 295 -16.41 1.52 -7.07
N SER A 296 -16.40 2.05 -8.30
CA SER A 296 -17.59 2.66 -8.91
C SER A 296 -18.73 1.66 -9.14
N ILE A 297 -18.44 0.35 -9.16
CA ILE A 297 -19.46 -0.71 -9.17
C ILE A 297 -20.43 -0.55 -7.99
N GLN A 298 -19.95 -0.02 -6.86
CA GLN A 298 -20.77 0.22 -5.68
C GLN A 298 -22.00 1.10 -5.98
N TYR A 299 -21.90 2.07 -6.90
CA TYR A 299 -23.03 2.92 -7.26
C TYR A 299 -24.16 2.15 -7.96
N GLY A 300 -23.81 1.11 -8.73
CA GLY A 300 -24.80 0.19 -9.29
C GLY A 300 -25.42 -0.74 -8.24
N LEU A 301 -24.73 -1.00 -7.13
CA LEU A 301 -25.22 -1.83 -6.03
C LEU A 301 -26.13 -1.05 -5.06
N LEU A 302 -26.04 0.28 -5.01
CA LEU A 302 -26.84 1.09 -4.07
C LEU A 302 -28.35 0.96 -4.28
N PRO A 303 -28.90 1.09 -5.50
CA PRO A 303 -30.34 0.89 -5.71
C PRO A 303 -30.81 -0.52 -5.32
N LEU A 304 -29.92 -1.51 -5.37
CA LEU A 304 -30.23 -2.89 -4.99
C LEU A 304 -30.34 -3.07 -3.47
N VAL A 305 -29.68 -2.21 -2.69
CA VAL A 305 -29.73 -2.17 -1.22
C VAL A 305 -30.76 -1.17 -0.69
N GLU A 306 -30.95 -0.01 -1.33
CA GLU A 306 -31.94 1.01 -0.96
C GLU A 306 -33.39 0.57 -1.17
N ALA A 307 -33.62 -0.54 -1.89
CA ALA A 307 -34.88 -1.27 -1.81
C ALA A 307 -35.00 -1.99 -0.45
N VAL A 308 -35.10 -1.19 0.62
CA VAL A 308 -35.03 -1.52 2.05
C VAL A 308 -36.00 -2.63 2.48
N ASP A 309 -37.09 -2.84 1.73
CA ASP A 309 -38.07 -3.91 2.00
C ASP A 309 -37.54 -5.35 1.83
N LYS A 310 -36.30 -5.56 1.39
CA LYS A 310 -35.76 -6.89 1.09
C LYS A 310 -34.36 -7.09 1.68
N SER A 311 -34.30 -7.31 3.00
CA SER A 311 -33.10 -7.70 3.77
C SER A 311 -32.25 -8.79 3.11
N TRP A 312 -32.87 -9.73 2.38
CA TRP A 312 -32.17 -10.80 1.64
C TRP A 312 -31.26 -10.31 0.50
N ARG A 313 -31.53 -9.14 -0.10
CA ARG A 313 -30.72 -8.61 -1.21
C ARG A 313 -29.36 -8.12 -0.75
N ALA A 314 -29.33 -7.42 0.39
CA ALA A 314 -28.07 -7.01 1.02
C ALA A 314 -27.22 -8.24 1.39
N TRP A 315 -27.85 -9.30 1.89
CA TRP A 315 -27.18 -10.57 2.20
C TRP A 315 -26.64 -11.24 0.94
N ALA A 316 -27.40 -11.28 -0.15
CA ALA A 316 -26.96 -11.84 -1.43
C ALA A 316 -25.75 -11.09 -2.01
N ILE A 317 -25.73 -9.76 -1.92
CA ILE A 317 -24.58 -8.95 -2.36
C ILE A 317 -23.35 -9.25 -1.48
N ILE A 318 -23.51 -9.28 -0.16
CA ILE A 318 -22.39 -9.59 0.75
C ILE A 318 -21.86 -11.01 0.50
N LEU A 319 -22.75 -11.99 0.30
CA LEU A 319 -22.37 -13.35 -0.04
C LEU A 319 -21.64 -13.42 -1.38
N ALA A 320 -22.13 -12.72 -2.41
CA ALA A 320 -21.45 -12.63 -3.69
C ALA A 320 -20.05 -12.02 -3.55
N LEU A 321 -19.89 -10.96 -2.74
CA LEU A 321 -18.59 -10.38 -2.45
C LEU A 321 -17.65 -11.39 -1.78
N ILE A 322 -18.13 -12.17 -0.81
CA ILE A 322 -17.34 -13.24 -0.16
C ILE A 322 -16.89 -14.28 -1.20
N VAL A 323 -17.78 -14.74 -2.07
CA VAL A 323 -17.46 -15.73 -3.11
C VAL A 323 -16.42 -15.18 -4.08
N VAL A 324 -16.58 -13.93 -4.54
CA VAL A 324 -15.62 -13.28 -5.43
C VAL A 324 -14.25 -13.14 -4.75
N MET A 325 -14.21 -12.72 -3.49
CA MET A 325 -12.97 -12.61 -2.71
C MET A 325 -12.29 -13.97 -2.49
N ALA A 326 -13.05 -15.04 -2.24
CA ALA A 326 -12.52 -16.39 -2.09
C ALA A 326 -11.92 -16.92 -3.40
N SER A 327 -12.55 -16.64 -4.54
CA SER A 327 -12.07 -17.07 -5.86
C SER A 327 -10.70 -16.47 -6.22
N HIS A 328 -10.47 -15.19 -5.89
CA HIS A 328 -9.22 -14.51 -6.17
C HIS A 328 -8.07 -14.91 -5.22
N TRP A 329 -8.38 -15.31 -3.99
CA TRP A 329 -7.38 -15.79 -3.04
C TRP A 329 -6.65 -17.04 -3.56
N ILE A 330 -7.42 -17.98 -4.12
CA ILE A 330 -6.90 -19.23 -4.68
C ILE A 330 -5.98 -18.94 -5.88
N GLN A 331 -6.34 -17.98 -6.72
CA GLN A 331 -5.53 -17.55 -7.87
C GLN A 331 -4.18 -16.95 -7.43
N MET A 332 -4.19 -16.14 -6.36
CA MET A 332 -2.94 -15.57 -5.82
C MET A 332 -1.99 -16.65 -5.33
N TRP A 333 -2.49 -17.60 -4.53
CA TRP A 333 -1.69 -18.74 -4.09
C TRP A 333 -1.16 -19.55 -5.28
N TYR A 334 -2.01 -19.85 -6.25
CA TYR A 334 -1.57 -20.57 -7.45
C TYR A 334 -0.43 -19.85 -8.20
N LEU A 335 -0.52 -18.53 -8.36
CA LEU A 335 0.51 -17.73 -9.03
C LEU A 335 1.81 -17.62 -8.20
N PHE A 336 1.72 -17.48 -6.89
CA PHE A 336 2.89 -17.46 -6.01
C PHE A 336 3.68 -18.78 -6.05
N PHE A 337 2.98 -19.91 -6.13
CA PHE A 337 3.60 -21.22 -6.18
C PHE A 337 4.09 -21.61 -7.59
N THR A 338 3.41 -21.18 -8.65
CA THR A 338 3.86 -21.43 -10.04
C THR A 338 5.00 -20.49 -10.47
N SER A 339 5.01 -19.24 -10.02
CA SER A 339 6.12 -18.29 -10.20
C SER A 339 7.44 -18.82 -9.62
N LYS A 340 7.37 -19.56 -8.50
CA LYS A 340 8.51 -20.26 -7.90
C LYS A 340 9.22 -21.20 -8.89
N SER A 341 8.49 -21.75 -9.86
CA SER A 341 9.03 -22.61 -10.92
C SER A 341 9.68 -21.83 -12.07
N THR A 342 9.23 -20.60 -12.33
CA THR A 342 9.67 -19.81 -13.50
C THR A 342 10.90 -18.94 -13.16
N VAL A 343 10.97 -18.41 -11.93
CA VAL A 343 12.17 -17.69 -11.46
C VAL A 343 13.35 -18.65 -11.27
N MET A 344 13.09 -19.92 -10.89
CA MET A 344 14.13 -20.94 -10.85
C MET A 344 14.56 -21.42 -12.24
N SER A 345 13.68 -21.44 -13.25
CA SER A 345 14.12 -21.80 -14.61
C SER A 345 14.94 -20.69 -15.28
N ASN A 346 14.57 -19.41 -15.07
CA ASN A 346 15.26 -18.28 -15.71
C ASN A 346 16.60 -17.91 -15.06
N GLN A 347 16.91 -18.38 -13.84
CA GLN A 347 18.26 -18.28 -13.29
C GLN A 347 19.18 -19.44 -13.69
N VAL A 348 18.64 -20.55 -14.22
CA VAL A 348 19.42 -21.72 -14.65
C VAL A 348 19.84 -21.63 -16.13
N SER A 349 19.27 -20.70 -16.90
CA SER A 349 19.57 -20.53 -18.33
C SER A 349 20.23 -19.18 -18.64
N ILE A 350 21.27 -18.79 -17.89
CA ILE A 350 22.27 -17.87 -18.41
C ILE A 350 23.40 -18.76 -18.94
N PRO A 351 23.52 -18.97 -20.28
CA PRO A 351 24.72 -19.59 -20.80
C PRO A 351 25.87 -18.67 -20.42
N PHE A 352 26.87 -19.22 -19.71
CA PHE A 352 28.17 -18.58 -19.58
C PHE A 352 28.75 -18.45 -20.99
N GLU A 353 28.43 -17.34 -21.66
CA GLU A 353 29.15 -16.91 -22.83
C GLU A 353 30.54 -16.52 -22.33
N LYS A 354 31.51 -17.42 -22.55
CA LYS A 354 32.93 -17.15 -22.36
C LYS A 354 33.27 -15.93 -23.22
N SER A 355 33.31 -14.76 -22.60
CA SER A 355 34.01 -13.64 -23.20
C SER A 355 35.51 -13.92 -23.07
N GLU A 356 36.11 -14.39 -24.17
CA GLU A 356 37.56 -14.30 -24.34
C GLU A 356 37.94 -12.81 -24.41
N VAL A 357 38.20 -12.23 -23.24
CA VAL A 357 38.85 -10.93 -23.12
C VAL A 357 40.32 -11.20 -22.85
N ASN A 358 41.12 -11.07 -23.90
CA ASN A 358 42.57 -10.82 -23.90
C ASN A 358 43.40 -11.50 -22.80
N GLY A 359 43.84 -12.72 -23.09
CA GLY A 359 45.26 -13.07 -22.97
C GLY A 359 45.95 -12.82 -21.63
N ARG A 360 45.38 -13.26 -20.51
CA ARG A 360 46.13 -13.65 -19.30
C ARG A 360 45.34 -14.69 -18.51
N SER A 361 45.78 -15.94 -18.62
CA SER A 361 45.33 -17.04 -17.78
C SER A 361 46.02 -16.97 -16.42
N GLU A 362 45.40 -16.31 -15.45
CA GLU A 362 45.73 -16.55 -14.04
C GLU A 362 44.79 -17.63 -13.51
N TYR A 363 45.35 -18.84 -13.37
CA TYR A 363 44.73 -19.95 -12.67
C TYR A 363 44.82 -19.69 -11.16
N TYR A 364 43.70 -19.34 -10.52
CA TYR A 364 43.57 -19.52 -9.08
C TYR A 364 43.02 -20.91 -8.82
N ALA A 365 43.92 -21.84 -8.50
CA ALA A 365 43.58 -23.10 -7.85
C ALA A 365 43.13 -22.78 -6.41
N TYR A 366 41.89 -23.12 -6.09
CA TYR A 366 41.37 -23.09 -4.73
C TYR A 366 41.95 -24.31 -4.01
N ASP A 367 42.99 -24.08 -3.20
CA ASP A 367 43.59 -25.11 -2.35
C ASP A 367 42.75 -25.21 -1.07
N ASN A 368 42.07 -26.35 -0.91
CA ASN A 368 41.32 -26.70 0.29
C ASN A 368 42.22 -27.58 1.16
N ASP A 369 42.98 -26.98 2.07
CA ASP A 369 43.64 -27.72 3.16
C ASP A 369 43.09 -27.27 4.52
N VAL A 370 42.21 -28.12 5.04
CA VAL A 370 41.58 -28.07 6.36
C VAL A 370 42.35 -29.02 7.27
N THR A 371 43.08 -28.44 8.23
CA THR A 371 43.45 -28.99 9.57
C THR A 371 43.94 -30.43 9.66
N GLN A 372 45.23 -30.59 9.99
CA GLN A 372 45.66 -31.64 10.93
C GLN A 372 46.44 -31.03 12.10
N GLU A 373 45.96 -31.38 13.29
CA GLU A 373 46.59 -31.19 14.60
C GLU A 373 48.03 -31.72 14.62
N ASN A 374 48.94 -30.98 15.25
CA ASN A 374 50.22 -31.50 15.68
C ASN A 374 50.29 -31.47 17.21
N PRO A 375 50.12 -32.60 17.90
CA PRO A 375 50.44 -32.73 19.32
C PRO A 375 51.90 -33.15 19.42
N ASN A 376 52.79 -32.21 19.78
CA ASN A 376 54.06 -32.43 20.49
C ASN A 376 54.93 -31.18 20.36
N ARG A 377 54.96 -30.38 21.42
CA ARG A 377 56.14 -29.59 21.77
C ARG A 377 56.26 -29.55 23.29
N ASP A 378 57.31 -30.21 23.75
CA ASP A 378 57.93 -30.08 25.06
C ASP A 378 58.31 -28.63 25.39
#